data_AF-A0A1F8J1V5-F1
#
_entry.id   AF-A0A1F8J1V5-F1
#
_cell.length_a   1.000
_cell.length_b   1.000
_cell.length_c   1.000
_cell.angle_alpha   90.00
_cell.angle_beta   90.00
_cell.angle_gamma   90.00
#
_symmetry.space_group_name_H-M   'P 1'
#
loop_
_entity.id
_entity.type
_entity.pdbx_description
1 polymer ?
#
loop_
_entity_poly.entity_id
_entity_poly.type
_entity_poly.pdbx_seq_one_letter_code
_entity_poly.pdbx_strand_id
1 'polypeptide(L)'
;MDFHVTRPEVLNNLIRFRDRLSEMREKRQQGEQEGEDEDETKRKYKVLLNRKTGDMRFARNISYLEEHIAKKGASHESLKDFTEVQIIVTEKRRGPIRFDVVDAHEQVLGSNIDPLAKRVADETIRFLNQKIDKVQGMSASILPEEAVLKELANVRVIQDASVMANLPGWVGAVGRLDAEQLLESQSVGTYILREGDEITISISFHLTEANQLSVHPYVLTVVEEEDKISDFLLLQTEKGWCHYNDDPNLNDPALYPFYPTVQALLESLKSVAKHPRKGG
;
A
#
# COMPACT_ATOMS: atom_id res chain seq x y z
N MET A 1 2.78 -20.07 11.51
CA MET A 1 1.61 -19.23 11.83
C MET A 1 1.55 -18.12 10.81
N ASP A 2 0.50 -18.12 9.99
CA ASP A 2 0.22 -17.02 9.07
C ASP A 2 -0.46 -15.90 9.84
N PHE A 3 0.13 -14.70 9.78
CA PHE A 3 -0.40 -13.52 10.47
C PHE A 3 -1.33 -12.78 9.52
N HIS A 4 -2.59 -12.64 9.92
CA HIS A 4 -3.56 -11.82 9.23
C HIS A 4 -3.40 -10.37 9.70
N VAL A 5 -3.14 -9.45 8.77
CA VAL A 5 -3.30 -8.03 9.04
C VAL A 5 -4.80 -7.77 9.17
N THR A 6 -5.25 -7.42 10.38
CA THR A 6 -6.68 -7.28 10.69
C THR A 6 -7.21 -5.86 10.50
N ARG A 7 -6.31 -4.89 10.25
CA ARG A 7 -6.64 -3.46 10.14
C ARG A 7 -6.09 -2.86 8.85
N PRO A 8 -6.91 -2.17 8.05
CA PRO A 8 -6.46 -1.47 6.85
C PRO A 8 -5.33 -0.47 7.12
N GLU A 9 -5.37 0.23 8.25
CA GLU A 9 -4.39 1.25 8.62
C GLU A 9 -2.99 0.66 8.84
N VAL A 10 -2.93 -0.57 9.41
CA VAL A 10 -1.68 -1.30 9.60
C VAL A 10 -1.08 -1.67 8.25
N LEU A 11 -1.92 -2.16 7.31
CA LEU A 11 -1.49 -2.46 5.95
C LEU A 11 -1.00 -1.21 5.21
N ASN A 12 -1.72 -0.09 5.33
CA ASN A 12 -1.35 1.16 4.69
C ASN A 12 0.01 1.66 5.18
N ASN A 13 0.27 1.57 6.48
CA ASN A 13 1.58 1.89 7.03
C ASN A 13 2.69 1.00 6.44
N LEU A 14 2.44 -0.31 6.35
CA LEU A 14 3.40 -1.27 5.78
C LEU A 14 3.70 -1.01 4.30
N ILE A 15 2.67 -0.70 3.49
CA ILE A 15 2.81 -0.32 2.07
C ILE A 15 3.64 0.97 1.95
N ARG A 16 3.32 2.00 2.74
CA ARG A 16 4.09 3.26 2.72
C ARG A 16 5.55 3.06 3.09
N PHE A 17 5.83 2.18 4.05
CA PHE A 17 7.20 1.91 4.45
C PHE A 17 7.99 1.24 3.34
N ARG A 18 7.36 0.31 2.61
CA ARG A 18 7.93 -0.26 1.38
C ARG A 18 8.19 0.81 0.32
N ASP A 19 7.21 1.66 0.02
CA ASP A 19 7.32 2.63 -1.07
C ASP A 19 8.31 3.76 -0.78
N ARG A 20 8.65 3.98 0.49
CA ARG A 20 9.65 4.98 0.94
C ARG A 20 10.99 4.36 1.32
N LEU A 21 11.31 3.15 0.86
CA LEU A 21 12.61 2.49 1.07
C LEU A 21 13.82 3.34 0.64
N SER A 22 13.69 4.13 -0.43
CA SER A 22 14.73 5.06 -0.89
C SER A 22 15.04 6.15 0.14
N GLU A 23 14.04 6.60 0.90
CA GLU A 23 14.21 7.61 1.95
C GLU A 23 14.98 7.07 3.15
N MET A 24 14.82 5.77 3.44
CA MET A 24 15.58 5.07 4.46
C MET A 24 17.05 4.91 4.06
N ARG A 25 17.35 4.76 2.75
CA ARG A 25 18.70 4.64 2.20
C ARG A 25 19.50 5.94 2.23
N GLU A 26 18.87 7.07 1.93
CA GLU A 26 19.60 8.34 1.87
C GLU A 26 20.11 8.80 3.25
N LYS A 27 19.42 8.45 4.34
CA LYS A 27 19.93 8.67 5.71
C LYS A 27 21.21 7.89 6.02
N ARG A 28 21.45 6.74 5.35
CA ARG A 28 22.71 5.97 5.46
C ARG A 28 23.90 6.74 4.87
N GLN A 29 23.67 7.58 3.86
CA GLN A 29 24.72 8.37 3.22
C GLN A 29 25.01 9.69 3.93
N GLN A 30 24.07 10.18 4.76
CA GLN A 30 24.18 11.46 5.47
C GLN A 30 24.71 11.36 6.91
N GLY A 31 25.07 10.17 7.40
CA GLY A 31 25.92 10.05 8.60
C GLY A 31 25.25 10.39 9.94
N GLU A 32 23.96 10.17 10.13
CA GLU A 32 23.34 10.15 11.48
C GLU A 32 23.54 8.77 12.13
N GLN A 33 24.79 8.35 12.35
CA GLN A 33 25.13 7.27 13.30
C GLN A 33 25.30 7.91 14.68
N GLU A 34 24.19 8.17 15.38
CA GLU A 34 24.25 8.61 16.78
C GLU A 34 24.25 7.40 17.71
N GLY A 35 25.43 7.08 18.24
CA GLY A 35 25.65 6.08 19.28
C GLY A 35 26.17 4.75 18.74
N GLU A 36 27.46 4.69 18.42
CA GLU A 36 28.20 3.43 18.40
C GLU A 36 28.58 3.09 19.85
N ASP A 37 27.67 2.44 20.58
CA ASP A 37 28.12 1.52 21.60
C ASP A 37 28.71 0.31 20.85
N GLU A 38 29.88 -0.21 21.27
CA GLU A 38 30.64 -1.25 20.54
C GLU A 38 29.85 -2.53 20.18
N ASP A 39 28.64 -2.69 20.73
CA ASP A 39 27.74 -3.83 20.56
C ASP A 39 26.35 -3.50 19.97
N GLU A 40 26.00 -2.22 19.72
CA GLU A 40 24.65 -1.83 19.27
C GLU A 40 24.68 -0.70 18.23
N THR A 41 23.99 -0.90 17.10
CA THR A 41 23.74 0.12 16.08
C THR A 41 22.28 0.53 16.11
N LYS A 42 22.00 1.83 16.21
CA LYS A 42 20.64 2.39 16.13
C LYS A 42 20.47 3.24 14.89
N ARG A 43 19.34 3.07 14.20
CA ARG A 43 18.94 3.89 13.04
C ARG A 43 17.58 4.51 13.31
N LYS A 44 17.46 5.83 13.14
CA LYS A 44 16.24 6.60 13.48
C LYS A 44 15.58 7.20 12.24
N TYR A 45 14.32 6.88 12.04
CA TYR A 45 13.49 7.36 10.94
C TYR A 45 12.39 8.27 11.47
N LYS A 46 12.36 9.53 10.99
CA LYS A 46 11.32 10.49 11.36
C LYS A 46 10.03 10.19 10.61
N VAL A 47 8.94 10.08 11.36
CA VAL A 47 7.61 9.72 10.86
C VAL A 47 6.59 10.64 11.51
N LEU A 48 5.58 11.06 10.75
CA LEU A 48 4.41 11.76 11.25
C LEU A 48 3.33 10.71 11.52
N LEU A 49 2.83 10.68 12.75
CA LEU A 49 1.74 9.83 13.20
C LEU A 49 0.47 10.66 13.36
N ASN A 50 -0.61 10.25 12.71
CA ASN A 50 -1.94 10.79 13.00
C ASN A 50 -2.39 10.28 14.38
N ARG A 51 -2.59 11.21 15.31
CA ARG A 51 -2.98 11.00 16.71
C ARG A 51 -4.32 10.27 16.86
N LYS A 52 -5.18 10.26 15.83
CA LYS A 52 -6.51 9.64 15.87
C LYS A 52 -6.56 8.29 15.16
N THR A 53 -5.93 8.18 13.99
CA THR A 53 -6.04 7.00 13.12
C THR A 53 -4.85 6.05 13.20
N GLY A 54 -3.68 6.51 13.65
CA GLY A 54 -2.46 5.72 13.66
C GLY A 54 -1.75 5.65 12.31
N ASP A 55 -2.18 6.49 11.36
CA ASP A 55 -1.58 6.66 10.06
C ASP A 55 -0.14 7.20 10.18
N MET A 56 0.83 6.51 9.58
CA MET A 56 2.26 6.84 9.66
C MET A 56 2.82 7.26 8.30
N ARG A 57 3.50 8.42 8.25
CA ARG A 57 4.08 9.00 7.02
C ARG A 57 5.53 9.44 7.21
N PHE A 58 6.43 9.15 6.28
CA PHE A 58 7.81 9.66 6.34
C PHE A 58 7.86 11.17 6.06
N ALA A 59 8.76 11.85 6.77
CA ALA A 59 8.77 13.31 6.89
C ALA A 59 9.48 14.07 5.74
N ARG A 60 9.74 13.47 4.57
CA ARG A 60 10.50 14.19 3.53
C ARG A 60 9.71 15.38 2.98
N ASN A 61 10.20 16.55 3.37
CA ASN A 61 9.57 17.85 3.28
C ASN A 61 8.25 17.94 4.06
N ILE A 62 8.37 18.09 5.38
CA ILE A 62 7.30 18.65 6.23
C ILE A 62 6.61 19.82 5.51
N SER A 63 7.38 20.70 4.84
CA SER A 63 6.86 21.81 4.02
C SER A 63 6.00 21.39 2.81
N TYR A 64 6.30 20.27 2.14
CA TYR A 64 5.50 19.76 1.03
C TYR A 64 4.21 19.12 1.55
N LEU A 65 4.29 18.41 2.68
CA LEU A 65 3.13 17.80 3.34
C LEU A 65 2.21 18.89 3.94
N GLU A 66 2.80 19.94 4.53
CA GLU A 66 2.13 21.16 4.99
C GLU A 66 1.44 21.89 3.84
N GLU A 67 2.12 22.06 2.69
CA GLU A 67 1.51 22.63 1.48
C GLU A 67 0.39 21.75 0.92
N HIS A 68 0.54 20.42 0.95
CA HIS A 68 -0.46 19.49 0.41
C HIS A 68 -1.72 19.45 1.30
N ILE A 69 -1.54 19.50 2.63
CA ILE A 69 -2.63 19.59 3.60
C ILE A 69 -3.30 20.98 3.53
N ALA A 70 -2.53 22.06 3.36
CA ALA A 70 -3.07 23.41 3.22
C ALA A 70 -3.79 23.65 1.88
N LYS A 71 -3.37 23.01 0.77
CA LYS A 71 -3.99 23.14 -0.55
C LYS A 71 -5.32 22.36 -0.67
N LYS A 72 -5.52 21.29 0.11
CA LYS A 72 -6.78 20.52 0.14
C LYS A 72 -7.80 21.16 1.09
N GLY A 73 -8.35 22.32 0.71
CA GLY A 73 -9.42 23.04 1.42
C GLY A 73 -10.76 22.29 1.60
N ALA A 74 -10.78 20.95 1.64
CA ALA A 74 -11.96 20.11 1.79
C ALA A 74 -11.64 18.77 2.47
N SER A 75 -11.10 18.81 3.70
CA SER A 75 -11.46 17.91 4.81
C SER A 75 -10.56 18.21 6.00
N HIS A 76 -11.16 18.19 7.18
CA HIS A 76 -10.62 18.69 8.44
C HIS A 76 -9.50 17.82 9.07
N GLU A 77 -8.56 17.26 8.30
CA GLU A 77 -7.31 16.77 8.90
C GLU A 77 -6.42 17.98 9.21
N SER A 78 -6.70 18.65 10.33
CA SER A 78 -5.82 19.71 10.78
C SER A 78 -4.45 19.10 11.05
N LEU A 79 -3.36 19.74 10.62
CA LEU A 79 -1.98 19.37 10.99
C LEU A 79 -1.81 19.17 12.51
N LYS A 80 -2.72 19.69 13.34
CA LYS A 80 -2.78 19.46 14.79
C LYS A 80 -3.09 18.00 15.17
N ASP A 81 -3.65 17.23 14.25
CA ASP A 81 -3.92 15.80 14.45
C ASP A 81 -2.67 14.96 14.17
N PHE A 82 -1.61 15.51 13.59
CA PHE A 82 -0.35 14.81 13.39
C PHE A 82 0.66 15.14 14.50
N THR A 83 1.52 14.18 14.81
CA THR A 83 2.62 14.32 15.75
C THR A 83 3.88 13.68 15.20
N GLU A 84 5.03 14.29 15.44
CA GLU A 84 6.31 13.66 15.09
C GLU A 84 6.58 12.49 16.04
N VAL A 85 6.92 11.36 15.45
CA VAL A 85 7.39 10.13 16.09
C VAL A 85 8.64 9.65 15.38
N GLN A 86 9.37 8.75 16.02
CA GLN A 86 10.53 8.10 15.45
C GLN A 86 10.33 6.59 15.41
N ILE A 87 10.66 5.99 14.27
CA ILE A 87 10.86 4.55 14.18
C ILE A 87 12.35 4.30 14.39
N ILE A 88 12.66 3.54 15.44
CA ILE A 88 14.03 3.15 15.77
C ILE A 88 14.23 1.71 15.33
N VAL A 89 15.28 1.48 14.55
CA VAL A 89 15.78 0.14 14.23
C VAL A 89 17.05 -0.08 15.04
N THR A 90 16.98 -1.00 15.99
CA THR A 90 18.10 -1.40 16.82
C THR A 90 18.66 -2.73 16.33
N GLU A 91 19.96 -2.77 16.06
CA GLU A 91 20.69 -3.95 15.63
C GLU A 91 21.82 -4.22 16.63
N LYS A 92 21.75 -5.35 17.33
CA LYS A 92 22.79 -5.77 18.27
C LYS A 92 23.73 -6.77 17.61
N ARG A 93 25.04 -6.64 17.85
CA ARG A 93 26.08 -7.48 17.23
C ARG A 93 25.89 -8.99 17.41
N ARG A 94 25.19 -9.40 18.48
CA ARG A 94 24.82 -10.80 18.77
C ARG A 94 23.35 -10.94 19.20
N GLY A 95 22.49 -10.02 18.78
CA GLY A 95 21.08 -9.99 19.20
C GLY A 95 20.11 -9.80 18.04
N PRO A 96 18.79 -9.91 18.32
CA PRO A 96 17.78 -9.69 17.30
C PRO A 96 17.76 -8.24 16.87
N ILE A 97 17.50 -8.00 15.58
CA ILE A 97 17.14 -6.67 15.11
C ILE A 97 15.72 -6.37 15.58
N ARG A 98 15.44 -5.14 15.98
CA ARG A 98 14.15 -4.72 16.51
C ARG A 98 13.74 -3.35 15.99
N PHE A 99 12.48 -3.23 15.63
CA PHE A 99 11.77 -1.98 15.40
C PHE A 99 11.04 -1.54 16.67
N ASP A 100 11.11 -0.26 16.96
CA ASP A 100 10.30 0.39 17.99
C ASP A 100 9.73 1.71 17.43
N VAL A 101 8.59 2.14 17.95
CA VAL A 101 8.01 3.46 17.69
C VAL A 101 8.00 4.26 18.99
N VAL A 102 8.58 5.45 18.93
CA VAL A 102 8.74 6.35 20.08
C VAL A 102 8.38 7.77 19.66
N ASP A 103 8.16 8.67 20.62
CA ASP A 103 7.97 10.08 20.31
C ASP A 103 9.28 10.76 19.86
N ALA A 104 9.22 12.06 19.58
CA ALA A 104 10.39 12.85 19.17
C ALA A 104 11.51 12.92 20.24
N HIS A 105 11.23 12.55 21.49
CA HIS A 105 12.16 12.52 22.62
C HIS A 105 12.58 11.09 23.01
N GLU A 106 12.32 10.11 22.14
CA GLU A 106 12.60 8.69 22.35
C GLU A 106 11.86 8.05 23.54
N GLN A 107 10.72 8.65 23.93
CA GLN A 107 9.86 8.09 24.96
C GLN A 107 8.75 7.24 24.35
N VAL A 108 8.20 6.32 25.14
CA VAL A 108 7.03 5.54 24.76
C VAL A 108 5.89 6.50 24.42
N LEU A 109 5.20 6.24 23.30
CA LEU A 109 4.07 7.06 22.84
C LEU A 109 3.11 7.42 23.98
N GLY A 110 3.03 8.72 24.25
CA GLY A 110 2.33 9.31 25.39
C GLY A 110 0.81 9.24 25.30
N SER A 111 0.14 9.80 26.33
CA SER A 111 -1.33 9.84 26.43
C SER A 111 -2.00 10.85 25.49
N ASN A 112 -1.22 11.61 24.73
CA ASN A 112 -1.70 12.57 23.73
C ASN A 112 -2.03 11.93 22.37
N ILE A 113 -1.93 10.59 22.27
CA ILE A 113 -2.29 9.80 21.09
C ILE A 113 -3.50 8.95 21.47
N ASP A 114 -4.50 8.91 20.59
CA ASP A 114 -5.69 8.10 20.76
C ASP A 114 -5.30 6.62 20.94
N PRO A 115 -5.95 5.88 21.86
CA PRO A 115 -5.69 4.46 22.06
C PRO A 115 -5.77 3.62 20.78
N LEU A 116 -6.63 3.98 19.82
CA LEU A 116 -6.71 3.33 18.52
C LEU A 116 -5.46 3.59 17.69
N ALA A 117 -5.05 4.85 17.56
CA ALA A 117 -3.85 5.23 16.82
C ALA A 117 -2.59 4.54 17.38
N LYS A 118 -2.49 4.49 18.72
CA LYS A 118 -1.41 3.76 19.40
C LYS A 118 -1.44 2.28 19.07
N ARG A 119 -2.63 1.65 19.11
CA ARG A 119 -2.79 0.23 18.75
C ARG A 119 -2.38 -0.04 17.31
N VAL A 120 -2.76 0.81 16.36
CA VAL A 120 -2.36 0.69 14.95
C VAL A 120 -0.83 0.78 14.81
N ALA A 121 -0.19 1.77 15.45
CA ALA A 121 1.26 1.89 15.44
C ALA A 121 1.95 0.65 16.05
N ASP A 122 1.49 0.19 17.21
CA ASP A 122 2.01 -1.00 17.89
C ASP A 122 1.84 -2.27 17.05
N GLU A 123 0.70 -2.42 16.35
CA GLU A 123 0.43 -3.54 15.44
C GLU A 123 1.35 -3.49 14.21
N THR A 124 1.57 -2.32 13.62
CA THR A 124 2.54 -2.14 12.51
C THR A 124 3.95 -2.54 12.94
N ILE A 125 4.43 -2.03 14.08
CA ILE A 125 5.78 -2.34 14.59
C ILE A 125 5.92 -3.82 14.93
N ARG A 126 4.89 -4.41 15.56
CA ARG A 126 4.87 -5.85 15.85
C ARG A 126 4.97 -6.69 14.57
N PHE A 127 4.28 -6.29 13.51
CA PHE A 127 4.36 -6.98 12.23
C PHE A 127 5.78 -6.94 11.64
N LEU A 128 6.42 -5.76 11.63
CA LEU A 128 7.80 -5.60 11.15
C LEU A 128 8.79 -6.47 11.96
N ASN A 129 8.64 -6.49 13.29
CA ASN A 129 9.45 -7.34 14.17
C ASN A 129 9.25 -8.83 13.93
N GLN A 130 8.04 -9.29 13.65
CA GLN A 130 7.82 -10.71 13.34
C GLN A 130 8.43 -11.13 12.01
N LYS A 131 8.49 -10.20 11.06
CA LYS A 131 9.11 -10.46 9.76
C LYS A 131 10.61 -10.50 9.89
N ILE A 132 11.23 -9.65 10.70
CA ILE A 132 12.69 -9.58 10.80
C ILE A 132 13.33 -10.89 11.25
N ASP A 133 12.66 -11.66 12.11
CA ASP A 133 13.10 -13.00 12.53
C ASP A 133 13.22 -13.98 11.35
N LYS A 134 12.49 -13.75 10.25
CA LYS A 134 12.53 -14.57 9.03
C LYS A 134 13.60 -14.14 8.04
N VAL A 135 14.17 -12.95 8.22
CA VAL A 135 15.16 -12.34 7.29
C VAL A 135 16.57 -12.33 7.88
N GLN A 136 16.75 -12.80 9.12
CA GLN A 136 18.07 -12.98 9.74
C GLN A 136 18.94 -13.94 8.89
N GLY A 137 20.09 -13.44 8.42
CA GLY A 137 21.04 -14.19 7.60
C GLY A 137 21.09 -13.82 6.12
N MET A 138 20.29 -12.83 5.66
CA MET A 138 20.39 -12.31 4.30
C MET A 138 21.66 -11.47 4.06
N SER A 139 22.13 -11.47 2.80
CA SER A 139 23.39 -10.88 2.31
C SER A 139 23.71 -9.48 2.86
N ALA A 140 24.98 -9.23 3.17
CA ALA A 140 25.53 -8.01 3.78
C ALA A 140 25.30 -6.69 3.00
N SER A 141 24.69 -6.75 1.81
CA SER A 141 24.42 -5.58 0.97
C SER A 141 23.07 -4.90 1.23
N ILE A 142 22.14 -5.54 1.95
CA ILE A 142 20.78 -5.03 2.19
C ILE A 142 20.59 -4.82 3.70
N LEU A 143 20.04 -3.66 4.09
CA LEU A 143 19.71 -3.41 5.49
C LEU A 143 18.58 -4.35 5.94
N PRO A 144 18.58 -4.83 7.19
CA PRO A 144 17.54 -5.74 7.68
C PRO A 144 16.12 -5.21 7.50
N GLU A 145 15.93 -3.92 7.75
CA GLU A 145 14.65 -3.25 7.56
C GLU A 145 14.23 -3.19 6.09
N GLU A 146 15.16 -3.03 5.14
CA GLU A 146 14.85 -3.12 3.73
C GLU A 146 14.47 -4.54 3.32
N ALA A 147 15.11 -5.54 3.93
CA ALA A 147 14.86 -6.94 3.62
C ALA A 147 13.46 -7.35 4.11
N VAL A 148 13.05 -6.90 5.30
CA VAL A 148 11.67 -7.05 5.83
C VAL A 148 10.65 -6.40 4.90
N LEU A 149 10.89 -5.14 4.51
CA LEU A 149 9.96 -4.39 3.67
C LEU A 149 9.89 -4.94 2.23
N LYS A 150 10.97 -5.53 1.71
CA LYS A 150 10.94 -6.28 0.43
C LYS A 150 10.16 -7.58 0.54
N GLU A 151 10.25 -8.28 1.67
CA GLU A 151 9.41 -9.46 1.92
C GLU A 151 7.92 -9.09 2.05
N LEU A 152 7.58 -7.84 2.41
CA LEU A 152 6.19 -7.38 2.37
C LEU A 152 5.58 -7.39 0.96
N ALA A 153 6.39 -7.38 -0.11
CA ALA A 153 5.88 -7.63 -1.46
C ALA A 153 5.25 -9.03 -1.59
N ASN A 154 5.64 -9.97 -0.72
CA ASN A 154 5.06 -11.31 -0.61
C ASN A 154 4.03 -11.42 0.52
N VAL A 155 3.84 -10.39 1.34
CA VAL A 155 2.67 -10.28 2.23
C VAL A 155 1.49 -9.93 1.35
N ARG A 156 1.04 -10.96 0.62
CA ARG A 156 -0.32 -11.05 0.13
C ARG A 156 -1.19 -10.85 1.36
N VAL A 157 -1.82 -9.68 1.46
CA VAL A 157 -3.11 -9.58 2.15
C VAL A 157 -3.88 -10.80 1.67
N ILE A 158 -4.31 -11.64 2.59
CA ILE A 158 -5.02 -12.88 2.28
C ILE A 158 -6.35 -12.46 1.67
N GLN A 159 -6.31 -12.22 0.37
CA GLN A 159 -7.39 -12.26 -0.58
C GLN A 159 -6.91 -13.31 -1.56
N ASP A 160 -7.64 -14.41 -1.59
CA ASP A 160 -7.61 -15.52 -2.52
C ASP A 160 -6.97 -15.19 -3.90
N ALA A 161 -5.64 -15.10 -3.98
CA ALA A 161 -4.93 -14.96 -5.25
C ALA A 161 -5.19 -16.21 -6.12
N SER A 162 -5.54 -17.33 -5.48
CA SER A 162 -6.12 -18.54 -6.07
C SER A 162 -7.43 -18.28 -6.82
N VAL A 163 -8.23 -17.28 -6.46
CA VAL A 163 -9.47 -16.95 -7.20
C VAL A 163 -9.16 -16.10 -8.42
N MET A 164 -8.27 -15.10 -8.30
CA MET A 164 -7.91 -14.22 -9.43
C MET A 164 -7.15 -14.95 -10.54
N ALA A 165 -6.19 -15.81 -10.17
CA ALA A 165 -5.41 -16.60 -11.14
C ALA A 165 -6.28 -17.56 -11.97
N ASN A 166 -7.46 -17.92 -11.47
CA ASN A 166 -8.41 -18.78 -12.15
C ASN A 166 -9.46 -18.01 -12.96
N LEU A 167 -9.43 -16.68 -12.96
CA LEU A 167 -10.37 -15.88 -13.74
C LEU A 167 -10.06 -15.95 -15.23
N PRO A 168 -11.09 -16.08 -16.08
CA PRO A 168 -10.91 -15.95 -17.51
C PRO A 168 -10.29 -14.59 -17.87
N GLY A 169 -9.25 -14.61 -18.69
CA GLY A 169 -8.55 -13.39 -19.13
C GLY A 169 -7.50 -12.86 -18.14
N TRP A 170 -7.28 -13.51 -16.99
CA TRP A 170 -6.21 -13.12 -16.07
C TRP A 170 -4.82 -13.33 -16.68
N VAL A 171 -3.99 -12.28 -16.65
CA VAL A 171 -2.60 -12.31 -17.16
C VAL A 171 -1.55 -11.95 -16.11
N GLY A 172 -1.97 -11.62 -14.88
CA GLY A 172 -1.05 -11.29 -13.78
C GLY A 172 -0.52 -9.86 -13.85
N ALA A 173 0.72 -9.66 -13.37
CA ALA A 173 1.40 -8.37 -13.35
C ALA A 173 1.97 -8.03 -14.73
N VAL A 174 1.14 -7.41 -15.56
CA VAL A 174 1.49 -6.93 -16.90
C VAL A 174 1.32 -5.42 -16.94
N GLY A 175 2.31 -4.71 -17.48
CA GLY A 175 2.24 -3.26 -17.65
C GLY A 175 1.30 -2.86 -18.78
N ARG A 176 0.93 -1.57 -18.83
CA ARG A 176 0.01 -1.05 -19.85
C ARG A 176 0.45 -1.33 -21.29
N LEU A 177 1.73 -1.09 -21.62
CA LEU A 177 2.24 -1.27 -22.98
C LEU A 177 2.19 -2.75 -23.42
N ASP A 178 2.57 -3.65 -22.53
CA ASP A 178 2.51 -5.09 -22.80
C ASP A 178 1.06 -5.57 -22.92
N ALA A 179 0.14 -5.00 -22.12
CA ALA A 179 -1.29 -5.27 -22.18
C ALA A 179 -1.90 -4.83 -23.53
N GLU A 180 -1.53 -3.63 -24.00
CA GLU A 180 -1.92 -3.12 -25.32
C GLU A 180 -1.41 -4.05 -26.44
N GLN A 181 -0.15 -4.48 -26.36
CA GLN A 181 0.43 -5.41 -27.33
C GLN A 181 -0.27 -6.78 -27.35
N LEU A 182 -0.67 -7.31 -26.19
CA LEU A 182 -1.43 -8.56 -26.10
C LEU A 182 -2.80 -8.49 -26.78
N LEU A 183 -3.32 -7.28 -26.99
CA LEU A 183 -4.64 -6.99 -27.53
C LEU A 183 -4.64 -6.38 -28.95
N GLU A 184 -3.48 -5.96 -29.48
CA GLU A 184 -3.27 -5.19 -30.73
C GLU A 184 -3.86 -5.83 -32.02
N SER A 185 -4.39 -7.04 -31.96
CA SER A 185 -5.08 -7.71 -33.08
C SER A 185 -6.21 -8.62 -32.65
N GLN A 186 -6.74 -8.39 -31.44
CA GLN A 186 -7.87 -9.15 -30.92
C GLN A 186 -9.19 -8.50 -31.36
N SER A 187 -10.27 -9.29 -31.43
CA SER A 187 -11.57 -8.75 -31.83
C SER A 187 -12.15 -7.80 -30.79
N VAL A 188 -12.96 -6.83 -31.24
CA VAL A 188 -13.69 -5.90 -30.36
C VAL A 188 -14.44 -6.67 -29.26
N GLY A 189 -14.29 -6.19 -28.02
CA GLY A 189 -14.81 -6.79 -26.80
C GLY A 189 -13.91 -7.86 -26.18
N THR A 190 -12.73 -8.12 -26.76
CA THR A 190 -11.69 -8.92 -26.09
C THR A 190 -11.15 -8.18 -24.89
N TYR A 191 -11.05 -8.85 -23.75
CA TYR A 191 -10.45 -8.28 -22.56
C TYR A 191 -9.38 -9.16 -21.92
N ILE A 192 -8.50 -8.51 -21.16
CA ILE A 192 -7.63 -9.14 -20.18
C ILE A 192 -7.81 -8.47 -18.81
N LEU A 193 -7.53 -9.22 -17.76
CA LEU A 193 -7.46 -8.76 -16.38
C LEU A 193 -6.02 -8.82 -15.92
N ARG A 194 -5.54 -7.72 -15.34
CA ARG A 194 -4.17 -7.60 -14.85
C ARG A 194 -4.13 -6.97 -13.46
N GLU A 195 -3.03 -7.20 -12.75
CA GLU A 195 -2.74 -6.47 -11.51
C GLU A 195 -2.59 -4.97 -11.80
N GLY A 196 -2.91 -4.14 -10.80
CA GLY A 196 -2.65 -2.71 -10.87
C GLY A 196 -1.17 -2.41 -11.08
N ASP A 197 -0.86 -1.50 -12.00
CA ASP A 197 0.47 -0.90 -12.14
C ASP A 197 0.74 0.16 -11.06
N GLU A 198 1.97 0.70 -11.03
CA GLU A 198 2.40 1.71 -10.04
C GLU A 198 1.45 2.90 -9.93
N ILE A 199 0.85 3.33 -11.04
CA ILE A 199 -0.08 4.46 -11.08
C ILE A 199 -1.39 4.08 -10.41
N THR A 200 -1.98 2.94 -10.77
CA THR A 200 -3.24 2.49 -10.17
C THR A 200 -3.10 2.14 -8.68
N ILE A 201 -1.94 1.65 -8.26
CA ILE A 201 -1.60 1.45 -6.84
C ILE A 201 -1.57 2.80 -6.10
N SER A 202 -1.01 3.84 -6.71
CA SER A 202 -1.03 5.20 -6.14
C SER A 202 -2.46 5.76 -6.04
N ILE A 203 -3.32 5.48 -7.02
CA ILE A 203 -4.73 5.88 -6.99
C ILE A 203 -5.47 5.15 -5.87
N SER A 204 -5.36 3.82 -5.78
CA SER A 204 -6.05 3.02 -4.76
C SER A 204 -5.64 3.42 -3.34
N PHE A 205 -4.40 3.87 -3.17
CA PHE A 205 -3.91 4.45 -1.94
C PHE A 205 -4.71 5.70 -1.53
N HIS A 206 -4.89 6.65 -2.43
CA HIS A 206 -5.67 7.87 -2.15
C HIS A 206 -7.15 7.56 -1.91
N LEU A 207 -7.71 6.58 -2.62
CA LEU A 207 -9.07 6.13 -2.40
C LEU A 207 -9.24 5.46 -1.04
N THR A 208 -8.25 4.68 -0.61
CA THR A 208 -8.25 4.05 0.71
C THR A 208 -8.30 5.11 1.82
N GLU A 209 -7.48 6.14 1.70
CA GLU A 209 -7.42 7.26 2.67
C GLU A 209 -8.72 8.07 2.70
N ALA A 210 -9.23 8.49 1.54
CA ALA A 210 -10.41 9.35 1.44
C ALA A 210 -11.69 8.66 1.93
N ASN A 211 -11.77 7.33 1.76
CA ASN A 211 -12.98 6.56 2.05
C ASN A 211 -12.90 5.76 3.36
N GLN A 212 -11.71 5.67 3.97
CA GLN A 212 -11.44 4.81 5.13
C GLN A 212 -11.83 3.35 4.85
N LEU A 213 -11.50 2.85 3.66
CA LEU A 213 -11.78 1.49 3.19
C LEU A 213 -10.49 0.87 2.65
N SER A 214 -10.28 -0.43 2.84
CA SER A 214 -9.20 -1.11 2.11
C SER A 214 -9.56 -1.21 0.63
N VAL A 215 -8.74 -0.64 -0.25
CA VAL A 215 -8.95 -0.66 -1.71
C VAL A 215 -7.79 -1.36 -2.41
N HIS A 216 -8.11 -2.42 -3.16
CA HIS A 216 -7.18 -3.14 -4.00
C HIS A 216 -7.49 -2.93 -5.48
N PRO A 217 -6.54 -2.39 -6.27
CA PRO A 217 -6.77 -2.10 -7.67
C PRO A 217 -6.44 -3.30 -8.57
N TYR A 218 -7.28 -3.48 -9.58
CA TYR A 218 -7.07 -4.34 -10.72
C TYR A 218 -7.40 -3.56 -11.98
N VAL A 219 -6.86 -3.98 -13.12
CA VAL A 219 -7.17 -3.32 -14.39
C VAL A 219 -7.80 -4.31 -15.35
N LEU A 220 -8.90 -3.89 -15.95
CA LEU A 220 -9.54 -4.55 -17.08
C LEU A 220 -9.16 -3.77 -18.33
N THR A 221 -8.32 -4.36 -19.18
CA THR A 221 -7.94 -3.78 -20.46
C THR A 221 -8.79 -4.41 -21.56
N VAL A 222 -9.45 -3.60 -22.39
CA VAL A 222 -10.44 -4.07 -23.39
C VAL A 222 -10.17 -3.44 -24.76
N VAL A 223 -10.37 -4.22 -25.82
CA VAL A 223 -10.47 -3.71 -27.20
C VAL A 223 -11.88 -3.16 -27.43
N GLU A 224 -11.98 -1.85 -27.61
CA GLU A 224 -13.19 -1.14 -28.02
C GLU A 224 -13.30 -1.05 -29.55
N GLU A 225 -14.35 -0.37 -30.03
CA GLU A 225 -14.49 -0.05 -31.44
C GLU A 225 -13.33 0.84 -31.93
N GLU A 226 -13.11 0.87 -33.24
CA GLU A 226 -12.03 1.66 -33.87
C GLU A 226 -10.61 1.26 -33.39
N ASP A 227 -10.42 -0.01 -33.02
CA ASP A 227 -9.15 -0.58 -32.53
C ASP A 227 -8.58 0.15 -31.30
N LYS A 228 -9.44 0.88 -30.57
CA LYS A 228 -9.06 1.57 -29.35
C LYS A 228 -8.88 0.57 -28.21
N ILE A 229 -7.81 0.69 -27.45
CA ILE A 229 -7.58 -0.09 -26.23
C ILE A 229 -7.83 0.82 -25.02
N SER A 230 -8.73 0.39 -24.14
CA SER A 230 -9.09 1.14 -22.92
C SER A 230 -8.77 0.35 -21.67
N ASP A 231 -8.36 1.07 -20.63
CA ASP A 231 -8.18 0.55 -19.28
C ASP A 231 -9.33 0.99 -18.39
N PHE A 232 -9.95 0.04 -17.71
CA PHE A 232 -10.96 0.26 -16.68
C PHE A 232 -10.37 -0.15 -15.33
N LEU A 233 -10.35 0.79 -14.38
CA LEU A 233 -9.86 0.53 -13.03
C LEU A 233 -10.96 -0.17 -12.22
N LEU A 234 -10.71 -1.41 -11.83
CA LEU A 234 -11.57 -2.19 -10.97
C LEU A 234 -11.02 -2.16 -9.54
N LEU A 235 -11.90 -1.96 -8.56
CA LEU A 235 -11.53 -1.86 -7.17
C LEU A 235 -12.19 -3.00 -6.39
N GLN A 236 -11.39 -3.74 -5.65
CA GLN A 236 -11.88 -4.66 -4.62
C GLN A 236 -11.79 -3.98 -3.26
N THR A 237 -12.89 -4.01 -2.53
CA THR A 237 -12.98 -3.48 -1.17
C THR A 237 -13.66 -4.50 -0.25
N GLU A 238 -13.73 -4.20 1.05
CA GLU A 238 -14.53 -4.98 2.00
C GLU A 238 -16.04 -4.98 1.69
N LYS A 239 -16.54 -3.97 0.96
CA LYS A 239 -17.94 -3.88 0.51
C LYS A 239 -18.22 -4.72 -0.74
N GLY A 240 -17.17 -5.18 -1.42
CA GLY A 240 -17.25 -5.89 -2.70
C GLY A 240 -16.44 -5.19 -3.79
N TRP A 241 -16.80 -5.49 -5.04
CA TRP A 241 -16.13 -5.07 -6.26
C TRP A 241 -16.86 -3.90 -6.91
N CYS A 242 -16.14 -2.89 -7.42
CA CYS A 242 -16.74 -1.83 -8.21
C CYS A 242 -15.81 -1.36 -9.34
N HIS A 243 -16.37 -0.67 -10.31
CA HIS A 243 -15.62 0.07 -11.33
C HIS A 243 -15.38 1.50 -10.85
N TYR A 244 -14.15 2.01 -10.97
CA TYR A 244 -13.81 3.37 -10.59
C TYR A 244 -14.29 4.37 -11.65
N ASN A 245 -15.07 5.38 -11.25
CA ASN A 245 -15.71 6.35 -12.16
C ASN A 245 -15.10 7.76 -12.02
N ASP A 246 -13.80 7.85 -11.73
CA ASP A 246 -13.06 9.11 -11.56
C ASP A 246 -13.55 10.05 -10.45
N ASP A 247 -14.43 9.57 -9.57
CA ASP A 247 -14.84 10.27 -8.35
C ASP A 247 -14.17 9.66 -7.10
N PRO A 248 -13.44 10.43 -6.28
CA PRO A 248 -12.73 9.87 -5.13
C PRO A 248 -13.64 9.39 -3.99
N ASN A 249 -14.95 9.66 -4.00
CA ASN A 249 -15.91 9.28 -2.96
C ASN A 249 -16.60 7.94 -3.27
N LEU A 250 -15.97 6.84 -2.87
CA LEU A 250 -16.50 5.47 -2.96
C LEU A 250 -17.70 5.21 -2.03
N ASN A 251 -18.11 6.17 -1.21
CA ASN A 251 -19.30 6.05 -0.36
C ASN A 251 -20.59 6.51 -1.05
N ASP A 252 -20.51 7.09 -2.26
CA ASP A 252 -21.70 7.44 -3.03
C ASP A 252 -22.32 6.19 -3.70
N PRO A 253 -23.47 5.70 -3.24
CA PRO A 253 -24.09 4.49 -3.79
C PRO A 253 -24.66 4.70 -5.20
N ALA A 254 -24.89 5.95 -5.63
CA ALA A 254 -25.37 6.24 -6.99
C ALA A 254 -24.24 6.09 -8.02
N LEU A 255 -23.00 6.41 -7.63
CA LEU A 255 -21.82 6.32 -8.48
C LEU A 255 -21.12 4.96 -8.36
N TYR A 256 -21.19 4.33 -7.19
CA TYR A 256 -20.45 3.11 -6.86
C TYR A 256 -21.36 1.96 -6.41
N PRO A 257 -21.97 1.23 -7.36
CA PRO A 257 -22.60 -0.05 -7.06
C PRO A 257 -21.52 -1.10 -6.74
N PHE A 258 -21.55 -1.64 -5.52
CA PHE A 258 -20.66 -2.72 -5.10
C PHE A 258 -21.27 -4.09 -5.41
N TYR A 259 -20.52 -4.89 -6.16
CA TYR A 259 -20.87 -6.24 -6.56
C TYR A 259 -20.20 -7.26 -5.62
N PRO A 260 -20.90 -8.33 -5.23
CA PRO A 260 -20.36 -9.32 -4.28
C PRO A 260 -19.18 -10.11 -4.85
N THR A 261 -19.08 -10.25 -6.18
CA THR A 261 -18.01 -10.98 -6.86
C THR A 261 -17.50 -10.23 -8.08
N VAL A 262 -16.25 -10.50 -8.47
CA VAL A 262 -15.66 -9.98 -9.71
C VAL A 262 -16.46 -10.41 -10.94
N GLN A 263 -17.03 -11.63 -10.95
CA GLN A 263 -17.88 -12.08 -12.05
C GLN A 263 -19.14 -11.23 -12.17
N ALA A 264 -19.77 -10.85 -11.05
CA ALA A 264 -20.94 -9.96 -11.08
C ALA A 264 -20.57 -8.54 -11.56
N LEU A 265 -19.38 -8.05 -11.22
CA LEU A 265 -18.86 -6.79 -11.78
C LEU A 265 -18.62 -6.91 -13.29
N LEU A 266 -17.95 -7.97 -13.75
CA LEU A 266 -17.72 -8.20 -15.18
C LEU A 266 -19.04 -8.36 -15.95
N GLU A 267 -20.03 -9.00 -15.32
CA GLU A 267 -21.38 -9.13 -15.85
C GLU A 267 -22.01 -7.75 -16.10
N SER A 268 -21.77 -6.76 -15.24
CA SER A 268 -22.23 -5.38 -15.44
C SER A 268 -21.51 -4.66 -16.59
N LEU A 269 -20.30 -5.10 -16.94
CA LEU A 269 -19.44 -4.51 -17.97
C LEU A 269 -19.54 -5.22 -19.33
N LYS A 270 -20.41 -6.22 -19.48
CA LYS A 270 -20.54 -7.05 -20.69
C LYS A 270 -20.83 -6.32 -21.99
N SER A 271 -21.38 -5.12 -21.91
CA SER A 271 -21.58 -4.29 -23.11
C SER A 271 -20.25 -3.97 -23.80
N VAL A 272 -19.18 -3.86 -23.00
CA VAL A 272 -17.81 -3.54 -23.44
C VAL A 272 -16.92 -4.78 -23.38
N ALA A 273 -16.80 -5.43 -22.22
CA ALA A 273 -15.95 -6.60 -22.00
C ALA A 273 -16.72 -7.90 -22.28
N LYS A 274 -16.72 -8.35 -23.53
CA LYS A 274 -17.58 -9.44 -24.01
C LYS A 274 -16.97 -10.83 -23.80
N HIS A 275 -15.68 -10.97 -24.08
CA HIS A 275 -15.01 -12.26 -23.99
C HIS A 275 -13.55 -12.14 -23.57
N PRO A 276 -13.06 -13.05 -22.71
CA PRO A 276 -11.67 -13.04 -22.29
C PRO A 276 -10.76 -13.40 -23.47
N ARG A 277 -9.55 -12.83 -23.50
CA ARG A 277 -8.50 -13.25 -24.42
C ARG A 277 -8.21 -14.74 -24.20
N LYS A 278 -8.26 -15.52 -25.28
CA LYS A 278 -7.85 -16.93 -25.24
C LYS A 278 -6.33 -16.99 -25.27
N GLY A 279 -5.73 -17.81 -24.39
CA GLY A 279 -4.29 -18.05 -24.40
C GLY A 279 -3.83 -18.51 -25.78
N GLY A 280 -2.80 -17.85 -26.32
CA GLY A 280 -2.06 -18.30 -27.49
C GLY A 280 -0.86 -19.14 -27.08
#